data_AF-A0A949ZNU4-F1
#
_entry.id   AF-A0A949ZNU4-F1
#
_cell.length_a   1.000
_cell.length_b   1.000
_cell.length_c   1.000
_cell.angle_alpha   90.00
_cell.angle_beta   90.00
_cell.angle_gamma   90.00
#
_symmetry.space_group_name_H-M   'P 1'
#
loop_
_entity.id
_entity.type
_entity.pdbx_description
1 polymer ?
#
loop_
_entity_poly.entity_id
_entity_poly.type
_entity_poly.pdbx_seq_one_letter_code
_entity_poly.pdbx_strand_id
1 'polypeptide(L)'
;SARIRVAMLGTREERMLLIRDCSRVVAMAVLNSPKLSETEMEGFAAMKNIQEDVMRGMARNRLFMRNYAVVRALVHNARTPIDVGLGLLHHLTAPDLQQVSRNKSVSDPVRRVATKVFRNKTERGG
;
A
#
# COMPACT_ATOMS: atom_id res chain seq x y z
N SER A 1 21.49 2.11 -16.06
CA SER A 1 21.87 2.87 -14.86
C SER A 1 22.20 1.91 -13.73
N ALA A 2 23.32 2.09 -13.03
CA ALA A 2 23.76 1.20 -11.94
C ALA A 2 22.71 1.08 -10.82
N ARG A 3 22.02 2.18 -10.47
CA ARG A 3 20.98 2.20 -9.43
C ARG A 3 19.78 1.29 -9.72
N ILE A 4 19.37 1.15 -10.99
CA ILE A 4 18.28 0.24 -11.36
C ILE A 4 18.68 -1.21 -11.10
N ARG A 5 19.95 -1.56 -11.39
CA ARG A 5 20.47 -2.90 -11.13
C ARG A 5 20.50 -3.20 -9.63
N VAL A 6 20.94 -2.24 -8.82
CA VAL A 6 20.92 -2.34 -7.35
C VAL A 6 19.49 -2.47 -6.82
N ALA A 7 18.55 -1.67 -7.33
CA ALA A 7 17.14 -1.77 -6.95
C ALA A 7 16.54 -3.16 -7.19
N MET A 8 16.94 -3.83 -8.28
CA MET A 8 16.42 -5.17 -8.63
C MET A 8 17.16 -6.31 -7.92
N LEU A 9 18.48 -6.23 -7.79
CA LEU A 9 19.32 -7.39 -7.42
C LEU A 9 20.08 -7.21 -6.11
N GLY A 10 20.08 -6.01 -5.56
CA GLY A 10 20.77 -5.63 -4.34
C GLY A 10 20.22 -6.27 -3.08
N THR A 11 20.78 -5.88 -1.95
CA THR A 11 20.35 -6.33 -0.62
C THR A 11 19.00 -5.72 -0.24
N ARG A 12 18.43 -6.22 0.86
CA ARG A 12 17.21 -5.66 1.44
C ARG A 12 17.39 -4.20 1.85
N GLU A 13 18.53 -3.86 2.42
CA GLU A 13 18.89 -2.51 2.88
C GLU A 13 19.00 -1.54 1.69
N GLU A 14 19.62 -1.99 0.60
CA GLU A 14 19.72 -1.19 -0.62
C GLU A 14 18.33 -0.90 -1.22
N ARG A 15 17.45 -1.91 -1.27
CA ARG A 15 16.05 -1.72 -1.70
C ARG A 15 15.27 -0.79 -0.78
N MET A 16 15.47 -0.92 0.53
CA MET A 16 14.86 -0.06 1.56
C MET A 16 15.23 1.42 1.37
N LEU A 17 16.45 1.69 0.90
CA LEU A 17 16.88 3.05 0.56
C LEU A 17 16.27 3.50 -0.78
N LEU A 18 16.36 2.65 -1.81
CA LEU A 18 15.99 3.01 -3.18
C LEU A 18 14.49 3.11 -3.44
N ILE A 19 13.64 2.52 -2.60
CA ILE A 19 12.17 2.64 -2.73
C ILE A 19 11.68 4.09 -2.59
N ARG A 20 12.47 4.96 -1.96
CA ARG A 20 12.22 6.40 -1.78
C ARG A 20 13.01 7.28 -2.76
N ASP A 21 13.70 6.68 -3.73
CA ASP A 21 14.54 7.43 -4.67
C ASP A 21 13.68 8.46 -5.44
N CYS A 22 14.22 9.67 -5.63
CA CYS A 22 13.51 10.73 -6.35
C CYS A 22 13.20 10.34 -7.80
N SER A 23 14.01 9.45 -8.40
CA SER A 23 13.75 8.86 -9.70
C SER A 23 12.68 7.78 -9.60
N ARG A 24 11.48 8.08 -10.11
CA ARG A 24 10.37 7.14 -10.24
C ARG A 24 10.78 5.81 -10.85
N VAL A 25 11.68 5.82 -11.85
CA VAL A 25 12.16 4.61 -12.53
C VAL A 25 12.96 3.72 -11.59
N VAL A 26 13.78 4.30 -10.71
CA VAL A 26 14.56 3.55 -9.72
C VAL A 26 13.66 2.99 -8.63
N ALA A 27 12.75 3.80 -8.09
CA ALA A 27 11.81 3.34 -7.06
C ALA A 27 10.87 2.24 -7.57
N MET A 28 10.36 2.36 -8.80
CA MET A 28 9.56 1.31 -9.44
C MET A 28 10.36 0.04 -9.74
N ALA A 29 11.67 0.14 -9.97
CA ALA A 29 12.51 -1.05 -10.14
C ALA A 29 12.57 -1.88 -8.85
N VAL A 30 12.55 -1.26 -7.67
CA VAL A 30 12.51 -2.01 -6.39
C VAL A 30 11.30 -2.95 -6.33
N LEU A 31 10.13 -2.50 -6.80
CA LEU A 31 8.89 -3.29 -6.81
C LEU A 31 8.94 -4.50 -7.76
N ASN A 32 9.87 -4.52 -8.70
CA ASN A 32 10.07 -5.60 -9.67
C ASN A 32 11.24 -6.52 -9.28
N SER A 33 11.88 -6.29 -8.14
CA SER A 33 12.95 -7.17 -7.66
C SER A 33 12.40 -8.58 -7.44
N PRO A 34 13.05 -9.63 -7.99
CA PRO A 34 12.67 -11.01 -7.70
C PRO A 34 12.98 -11.43 -6.26
N LYS A 35 13.73 -10.61 -5.51
CA LYS A 35 14.09 -10.83 -4.11
C LYS A 35 13.19 -10.06 -3.14
N LEU A 36 12.17 -9.37 -3.64
CA LEU A 36 11.27 -8.57 -2.81
C LEU A 36 10.36 -9.49 -1.98
N SER A 37 10.43 -9.34 -0.66
CA SER A 37 9.60 -10.09 0.28
C SER A 37 8.29 -9.37 0.62
N GLU A 38 7.31 -10.11 1.15
CA GLU A 38 6.04 -9.53 1.61
C GLU A 38 6.25 -8.56 2.78
N THR A 39 7.17 -8.86 3.69
CA THR A 39 7.52 -7.98 4.82
C THR A 39 8.13 -6.66 4.35
N GLU A 40 8.96 -6.69 3.31
CA GLU A 40 9.45 -5.45 2.69
C GLU A 40 8.30 -4.66 2.07
N MET A 41 7.42 -5.33 1.31
CA MET A 41 6.28 -4.65 0.68
C MET A 41 5.35 -4.01 1.71
N GLU A 42 5.04 -4.70 2.81
CA GLU A 42 4.25 -4.15 3.91
C GLU A 42 4.94 -2.92 4.52
N GLY A 43 6.24 -3.03 4.78
CA GLY A 43 7.05 -1.92 5.28
C GLY A 43 7.03 -0.72 4.34
N PHE A 44 7.14 -0.94 3.03
CA PHE A 44 7.07 0.12 2.03
C PHE A 44 5.69 0.76 1.97
N ALA A 45 4.62 -0.05 2.02
CA ALA A 45 3.24 0.42 2.04
C ALA A 45 2.90 1.28 3.26
N ALA A 46 3.60 1.08 4.39
CA ALA A 46 3.44 1.89 5.61
C ALA A 46 4.19 3.23 5.59
N MET A 47 5.11 3.45 4.64
CA MET A 47 5.95 4.65 4.61
C MET A 47 5.23 5.88 4.08
N LYS A 48 5.38 7.01 4.77
CA LYS A 48 4.72 8.28 4.43
C LYS A 48 5.51 9.19 3.48
N ASN A 49 6.62 8.69 2.93
CA ASN A 49 7.50 9.43 2.02
C ASN A 49 7.69 8.72 0.68
N ILE A 50 6.79 7.80 0.34
CA ILE A 50 6.77 7.12 -0.96
C ILE A 50 5.94 7.93 -1.95
N GLN A 51 6.41 7.98 -3.20
CA GLN A 51 5.71 8.63 -4.30
C GLN A 51 4.41 7.87 -4.63
N GLU A 52 3.37 8.61 -5.01
CA GLU A 52 2.04 8.04 -5.28
C GLU A 52 2.05 7.00 -6.41
N ASP A 53 2.86 7.21 -7.45
CA ASP A 53 3.03 6.24 -8.54
C ASP A 53 3.60 4.90 -8.06
N VAL A 54 4.49 4.93 -7.08
CA VAL A 54 5.07 3.72 -6.49
C VAL A 54 4.02 3.02 -5.62
N MET A 55 3.20 3.76 -4.86
CA MET A 55 2.06 3.20 -4.12
C MET A 55 1.04 2.52 -5.06
N ARG A 56 0.75 3.14 -6.22
CA ARG A 56 -0.06 2.52 -7.29
C ARG A 56 0.61 1.25 -7.82
N GLY A 57 1.92 1.26 -7.99
CA GLY A 57 2.71 0.10 -8.38
C GLY A 57 2.55 -1.07 -7.41
N MET A 58 2.62 -0.80 -6.10
CA MET A 58 2.38 -1.82 -5.06
C MET A 58 0.99 -2.43 -5.19
N ALA A 59 -0.04 -1.59 -5.32
CA ALA A 59 -1.44 -2.04 -5.44
C ALA A 59 -1.73 -2.85 -6.71
N ARG A 60 -0.94 -2.69 -7.77
CA ARG A 60 -1.05 -3.47 -9.01
C ARG A 60 -0.38 -4.84 -8.92
N ASN A 61 0.47 -5.06 -7.93
CA ASN A 61 1.17 -6.33 -7.78
C ASN A 61 0.28 -7.38 -7.10
N ARG A 62 -0.33 -8.23 -7.93
CA ARG A 62 -1.29 -9.27 -7.50
C ARG A 62 -0.74 -10.25 -6.47
N LEU A 63 0.56 -10.49 -6.44
CA LEU A 63 1.19 -11.36 -5.46
C LEU A 63 1.01 -10.78 -4.06
N PHE A 64 1.40 -9.52 -3.87
CA PHE A 64 1.34 -8.85 -2.57
C PHE A 64 -0.05 -8.41 -2.15
N MET A 65 -0.97 -8.20 -3.11
CA MET A 65 -2.38 -7.89 -2.78
C MET A 65 -3.14 -9.07 -2.15
N ARG A 66 -2.56 -10.27 -2.14
CA ARG A 66 -3.08 -11.41 -1.35
C ARG A 66 -2.70 -11.31 0.13
N ASN A 67 -1.65 -10.56 0.45
CA ASN A 67 -1.24 -10.34 1.82
C ASN A 67 -2.09 -9.21 2.44
N TYR A 68 -2.89 -9.59 3.44
CA TYR A 68 -3.78 -8.68 4.15
C TYR A 68 -3.03 -7.51 4.82
N ALA A 69 -1.84 -7.75 5.35
CA ALA A 69 -1.04 -6.73 6.02
C ALA A 69 -0.61 -5.63 5.04
N VAL A 70 -0.22 -5.99 3.82
CA VAL A 70 0.10 -5.03 2.75
C VAL A 70 -1.13 -4.19 2.39
N VAL A 71 -2.28 -4.84 2.18
CA VAL A 71 -3.55 -4.15 1.85
C VAL A 71 -3.94 -3.18 2.96
N ARG A 72 -3.90 -3.62 4.22
CA ARG A 72 -4.19 -2.81 5.39
C ARG A 72 -3.22 -1.63 5.51
N ALA A 73 -1.92 -1.86 5.34
CA ALA A 73 -0.90 -0.81 5.38
C ALA A 73 -1.14 0.27 4.31
N LEU A 74 -1.45 -0.13 3.07
CA LEU A 74 -1.81 0.80 2.01
C LEU A 74 -3.04 1.64 2.37
N VAL A 75 -4.15 1.03 2.80
CA VAL A 75 -5.38 1.80 3.08
C VAL A 75 -5.19 2.80 4.23
N HIS A 76 -4.42 2.44 5.25
CA HIS A 76 -4.17 3.32 6.40
C HIS A 76 -3.13 4.43 6.14
N ASN A 77 -2.43 4.40 5.01
CA ASN A 77 -1.39 5.37 4.70
C ASN A 77 -1.96 6.64 4.06
N ALA A 78 -1.61 7.80 4.63
CA ALA A 78 -2.02 9.13 4.15
C ALA A 78 -1.53 9.48 2.73
N ARG A 79 -0.46 8.84 2.25
CA ARG A 79 0.09 9.02 0.90
C ARG A 79 -0.55 8.09 -0.13
N THR A 80 -1.41 7.17 0.29
CA THR A 80 -2.09 6.29 -0.64
C THR A 80 -3.07 7.09 -1.49
N PRO A 81 -2.96 7.02 -2.83
CA PRO A 81 -3.89 7.70 -3.71
C PRO A 81 -5.32 7.24 -3.46
N ILE A 82 -6.27 8.18 -3.61
CA ILE A 82 -7.68 7.95 -3.26
C ILE A 82 -8.24 6.72 -3.96
N ASP A 83 -7.97 6.55 -5.26
CA ASP A 83 -8.48 5.43 -6.04
C ASP A 83 -7.90 4.07 -5.60
N VAL A 84 -6.64 4.03 -5.19
CA VAL A 84 -6.03 2.83 -4.57
C VAL A 84 -6.73 2.53 -3.25
N GLY A 85 -6.87 3.54 -2.38
CA GLY A 85 -7.54 3.39 -1.09
C GLY A 85 -8.97 2.87 -1.24
N LEU A 86 -9.76 3.49 -2.13
CA LEU A 86 -11.15 3.10 -2.41
C LEU A 86 -11.25 1.67 -2.95
N GLY A 87 -10.40 1.30 -3.90
CA GLY A 87 -10.40 -0.04 -4.49
C GLY A 87 -10.08 -1.14 -3.46
N LEU A 88 -9.30 -0.82 -2.43
CA LEU A 88 -8.86 -1.78 -1.44
C LEU A 88 -9.82 -1.98 -0.25
N LEU A 89 -10.78 -1.08 -0.03
CA LEU A 89 -11.69 -1.14 1.13
C LEU A 89 -12.47 -2.46 1.24
N HIS A 90 -12.88 -3.04 0.11
CA HIS A 90 -13.65 -4.29 0.10
C HIS A 90 -12.88 -5.50 0.65
N HIS A 91 -11.55 -5.43 0.66
CA HIS A 91 -10.68 -6.48 1.18
C HIS A 91 -10.51 -6.41 2.71
N LEU A 92 -10.86 -5.29 3.35
CA LEU A 92 -10.66 -5.11 4.78
C LEU A 92 -11.70 -5.84 5.63
N THR A 93 -11.30 -6.22 6.84
CA THR A 93 -12.20 -6.75 7.88
C THR A 93 -13.10 -5.64 8.42
N ALA A 94 -14.22 -6.00 9.07
CA ALA A 94 -15.11 -5.00 9.68
C ALA A 94 -14.40 -4.14 10.75
N PRO A 95 -13.59 -4.70 11.67
CA PRO A 95 -12.82 -3.88 12.61
C PRO A 95 -11.87 -2.90 11.95
N ASP A 96 -11.15 -3.30 10.89
CA ASP A 96 -10.24 -2.40 10.19
C ASP A 96 -10.98 -1.34 9.37
N LEU A 97 -12.12 -1.67 8.74
CA LEU A 97 -12.99 -0.67 8.10
C LEU A 97 -13.47 0.40 9.10
N GLN A 98 -13.82 -0.02 10.32
CA GLN A 98 -14.18 0.91 11.39
C GLN A 98 -12.99 1.80 11.75
N GLN A 99 -11.79 1.26 11.87
CA GLN A 99 -10.58 2.07 12.14
C GLN A 99 -10.32 3.07 11.01
N VAL A 100 -10.40 2.65 9.74
CA VAL A 100 -10.22 3.53 8.58
C VAL A 100 -11.23 4.68 8.59
N SER A 101 -12.50 4.40 8.88
CA SER A 101 -13.56 5.41 8.93
C SER A 101 -13.28 6.53 9.96
N ARG A 102 -12.54 6.21 11.02
CA ARG A 102 -12.18 7.14 12.12
C ARG A 102 -10.79 7.75 11.95
N ASN A 103 -9.96 7.21 11.06
CA ASN A 103 -8.56 7.62 10.93
C ASN A 103 -8.42 8.90 10.10
N LYS A 104 -8.28 10.05 10.75
CA LYS A 104 -8.12 11.38 10.12
C LYS A 104 -6.92 11.52 9.19
N SER A 105 -5.93 10.62 9.25
CA SER A 105 -4.80 10.64 8.32
C SER A 105 -5.16 10.08 6.93
N VAL A 106 -6.23 9.30 6.83
CA VAL A 106 -6.77 8.79 5.56
C VAL A 106 -7.68 9.85 4.95
N SER A 107 -7.67 9.99 3.62
CA SER A 107 -8.47 10.99 2.91
C SER A 107 -9.97 10.90 3.18
N ASP A 108 -10.63 12.05 3.25
CA ASP A 108 -12.08 12.17 3.52
C ASP A 108 -12.95 11.25 2.64
N PRO A 109 -12.74 11.16 1.30
CA PRO A 109 -13.52 10.26 0.46
C PRO A 109 -13.37 8.79 0.87
N VAL A 110 -12.14 8.35 1.16
CA VAL A 110 -11.88 6.96 1.57
C VAL A 110 -12.55 6.66 2.91
N ARG A 111 -12.49 7.57 3.89
CA ARG A 111 -13.17 7.39 5.18
C ARG A 111 -14.69 7.27 5.02
N ARG A 112 -15.32 8.13 4.22
CA ARG A 112 -16.77 8.10 3.98
C ARG A 112 -17.21 6.78 3.35
N VAL A 113 -16.47 6.29 2.35
CA VAL A 113 -16.76 5.00 1.73
C VAL A 113 -16.49 3.86 2.70
N ALA A 114 -15.42 3.92 3.51
CA ALA A 114 -15.15 2.92 4.54
C ALA A 114 -16.30 2.80 5.54
N THR A 115 -16.90 3.92 5.99
CA THR A 115 -18.12 3.91 6.84
C THR A 115 -19.27 3.16 6.18
N LYS A 116 -19.53 3.41 4.90
CA LYS A 116 -20.60 2.74 4.14
C LYS A 116 -20.33 1.24 4.02
N VAL A 117 -19.10 0.85 3.68
CA VAL A 117 -18.70 -0.55 3.53
C VAL A 117 -18.74 -1.27 4.88
N PHE A 118 -18.29 -0.63 5.96
CA PHE A 118 -18.38 -1.15 7.32
C PHE A 118 -19.83 -1.50 7.69
N ARG A 119 -20.75 -0.53 7.54
CA ARG A 119 -22.17 -0.72 7.85
C ARG A 119 -22.78 -1.87 7.06
N ASN A 120 -22.54 -1.91 5.75
CA ASN A 120 -23.05 -2.98 4.89
C ASN A 120 -22.51 -4.37 5.30
N LYS A 121 -21.27 -4.45 5.80
CA LYS A 121 -20.63 -5.71 6.21
C LYS A 121 -21.16 -6.19 7.56
N THR A 122 -21.45 -5.28 8.49
CA THR A 122 -22.05 -5.62 9.79
C THR A 122 -23.53 -6.00 9.68
N GLU A 123 -24.28 -5.35 8.78
CA GLU A 123 -25.71 -5.67 8.55
C GLU A 123 -25.92 -7.02 7.84
N ARG A 124 -24.95 -7.47 7.03
CA ARG A 124 -25.01 -8.77 6.35
C ARG A 124 -24.48 -9.94 7.19
N GLY A 125 -23.77 -9.65 8.28
CA GLY A 125 -23.12 -10.64 9.14
C GLY A 125 -23.86 -10.93 10.44
N GLY A 126 -25.06 -10.35 10.63
CA GLY A 126 -26.00 -10.70 11.69
C GLY A 126 -27.25 -11.30 11.10
#